data_AF-A0AAW9CEE7-F1
#
_entry.id   AF-A0AAW9CEE7-F1
#
_cell.length_a   1.000
_cell.length_b   1.000
_cell.length_c   1.000
_cell.angle_alpha   90.00
_cell.angle_beta   90.00
_cell.angle_gamma   90.00
#
_symmetry.space_group_name_H-M   'P 1'
#
loop_
_entity.id
_entity.type
_entity.pdbx_description
1 polymer ?
#
loop_
_entity_poly.entity_id
_entity_poly.type
_entity_poly.pdbx_seq_one_letter_code
_entity_poly.pdbx_strand_id
1 'polypeptide(L)'
;ELSLLLRRPPGREAYPGDVFYLHSRLLERAAKLSDELGGGSMTALPFVETQAGDISAYIPTNVISITDGQIFLESDLFYAG
;
A
#
# COMPACT_ATOMS: atom_id res chain seq x y z
N GLU A 1 10.22 -11.03 5.16
CA GLU A 1 11.23 -12.10 5.19
C GLU A 1 12.66 -11.59 5.29
N LEU A 2 13.15 -10.80 4.32
CA LEU A 2 14.54 -10.30 4.29
C LEU A 2 14.98 -9.63 5.62
N SER A 3 14.17 -8.74 6.19
CA SER A 3 14.49 -8.08 7.45
C SER A 3 14.65 -9.05 8.63
N LEU A 4 13.86 -10.12 8.68
CA LEU A 4 13.94 -11.14 9.73
C LEU A 4 15.20 -12.01 9.55
N LEU A 5 15.53 -12.38 8.31
CA LEU A 5 16.77 -13.10 8.00
C LEU A 5 18.02 -12.30 8.38
N LEU A 6 17.96 -10.98 8.19
CA LEU A 6 19.00 -10.03 8.61
C LEU A 6 18.96 -9.69 10.11
N ARG A 7 18.10 -10.36 10.89
CA ARG A 7 17.92 -10.15 12.34
C ARG A 7 17.63 -8.70 12.71
N ARG A 8 16.96 -7.95 11.84
CA ARG A 8 16.41 -6.64 12.20
C ARG A 8 15.28 -6.84 13.20
N PRO A 9 15.17 -5.99 14.23
CA PRO A 9 14.11 -6.11 15.22
C PRO A 9 12.72 -5.97 14.55
N PRO A 10 11.80 -6.93 14.76
CA PRO A 10 10.44 -6.84 14.24
C PRO A 10 9.57 -5.90 15.08
N GLY A 11 8.57 -5.28 14.45
CA GLY A 11 7.52 -4.48 15.07
C GLY A 11 6.16 -5.16 14.99
N ARG A 12 5.10 -4.36 14.76
CA ARG A 12 3.71 -4.84 14.62
C ARG A 12 3.60 -5.88 13.49
N GLU A 13 2.87 -6.97 13.76
CA GLU A 13 2.66 -8.09 12.80
C GLU A 13 3.97 -8.66 12.22
N ALA A 14 5.08 -8.59 12.99
CA ALA A 14 6.42 -9.02 12.60
C ALA A 14 7.05 -8.28 11.40
N TYR A 15 6.49 -7.15 10.97
CA TYR A 15 7.08 -6.30 9.95
C TYR A 15 8.24 -5.46 10.51
N PRO A 16 9.23 -5.09 9.68
CA PRO A 16 10.26 -4.15 10.10
C PRO A 16 9.68 -2.75 10.29
N GLY A 17 10.32 -1.93 11.13
CA GLY A 17 9.83 -0.58 11.44
C GLY A 17 9.76 0.39 10.24
N ASP A 18 10.47 0.11 9.15
CA ASP A 18 10.49 0.89 7.91
C ASP A 18 9.51 0.40 6.84
N VAL A 19 8.58 -0.51 7.19
CA VAL A 19 7.60 -1.04 6.22
C VAL A 19 6.68 0.05 5.64
N PHE A 20 6.33 1.07 6.42
CA PHE A 20 5.58 2.23 5.92
C PHE A 20 6.39 2.98 4.87
N TYR A 21 7.66 3.25 5.16
CA TYR A 21 8.57 3.96 4.26
C TYR A 21 8.78 3.23 2.93
N LEU A 22 8.74 1.90 2.95
CA LEU A 22 8.83 1.09 1.73
C LEU A 22 7.70 1.42 0.75
N HIS A 23 6.45 1.50 1.24
CA HIS A 23 5.28 1.80 0.41
C HIS A 23 5.22 3.28 0.04
N SER A 24 5.48 4.19 0.98
CA SER A 24 5.36 5.63 0.73
C SER A 24 6.34 6.08 -0.37
N ARG A 25 7.63 5.73 -0.26
CA ARG A 25 8.62 6.11 -1.28
C ARG A 25 8.34 5.51 -2.66
N LEU A 26 7.57 4.42 -2.73
CA LEU A 26 7.20 3.80 -3.99
C LEU A 26 6.02 4.53 -4.62
N LEU A 27 4.95 4.77 -3.85
CA LEU A 27 3.71 5.35 -4.34
C LEU A 27 3.82 6.87 -4.58
N GLU A 28 4.57 7.59 -3.75
CA GLU A 28 4.82 9.04 -3.92
C GLU A 28 5.56 9.40 -5.22
N ARG A 29 6.11 8.40 -5.93
CA ARG A 29 6.71 8.62 -7.25
C ARG A 29 5.69 8.65 -8.38
N ALA A 30 4.48 8.15 -8.15
CA ALA A 30 3.38 8.22 -9.09
C ALA A 30 2.68 9.57 -8.94
N ALA A 31 3.00 10.50 -9.86
CA ALA A 31 2.47 11.86 -9.81
C ALA A 31 2.21 12.38 -11.23
N LYS A 32 1.51 13.51 -11.32
CA LYS A 32 1.46 14.35 -12.51
C LYS A 32 2.46 15.48 -12.38
N LEU A 33 3.40 15.53 -13.32
CA LEU A 33 4.40 16.59 -13.38
C LEU A 33 3.77 17.91 -13.83
N SER A 34 4.38 19.00 -13.42
CA SER A 34 4.02 20.35 -13.88
C SER A 34 4.30 20.52 -15.38
N ASP A 35 3.69 21.54 -15.99
CA ASP A 35 3.92 21.88 -17.39
C ASP A 35 5.39 22.26 -17.67
N GLU A 36 6.08 22.87 -16.70
CA GLU A 36 7.53 23.17 -16.77
C GLU A 36 8.39 21.90 -16.90
N LEU A 37 7.91 20.77 -16.38
CA LEU A 37 8.54 19.45 -16.47
C LEU A 37 7.93 18.56 -17.57
N GLY A 38 7.16 19.15 -18.49
CA GLY A 38 6.57 18.46 -19.65
C GLY A 38 5.20 17.82 -19.41
N GLY A 39 4.59 18.02 -18.24
CA GLY A 39 3.18 17.64 -17.99
C GLY A 39 2.87 16.14 -17.95
N GLY A 40 3.89 15.28 -17.97
CA GLY A 40 3.75 13.82 -17.95
C GLY A 40 3.11 13.30 -16.67
N SER A 41 2.62 12.05 -16.71
CA SER A 41 1.99 11.43 -15.54
C SER A 41 2.35 9.97 -15.39
N MET A 42 2.43 9.52 -14.15
CA MET A 42 2.50 8.10 -13.77
C MET A 42 1.36 7.82 -12.79
N THR A 43 0.44 6.93 -13.16
CA THR A 43 -0.67 6.51 -12.31
C THR A 43 -0.34 5.18 -11.66
N ALA A 44 -0.46 5.10 -10.33
CA ALA A 44 -0.29 3.85 -9.59
C ALA A 44 -1.65 3.23 -9.24
N LEU A 45 -1.77 1.92 -9.43
CA LEU A 45 -2.91 1.11 -8.99
C LEU A 45 -2.38 -0.01 -8.06
N PRO A 46 -2.14 0.28 -6.77
CA PRO A 46 -1.67 -0.73 -5.83
C PRO A 46 -2.79 -1.69 -5.45
N PHE A 47 -2.45 -2.97 -5.32
CA PHE A 47 -3.33 -4.01 -4.81
C PHE A 47 -2.84 -4.47 -3.45
N VAL A 48 -3.75 -4.54 -2.48
CA VAL A 48 -3.48 -5.06 -1.14
C VAL A 48 -4.54 -6.09 -0.80
N GLU A 49 -4.09 -7.31 -0.51
CA GLU A 49 -4.97 -8.37 -0.07
C GLU A 49 -5.34 -8.17 1.40
N THR A 50 -6.64 -8.21 1.71
CA THR A 50 -7.13 -8.22 3.09
C THR A 50 -7.47 -9.65 3.49
N GLN A 51 -7.20 -10.00 4.74
CA GLN A 51 -7.54 -11.32 5.27
C GLN A 51 -8.92 -11.24 5.92
N ALA A 52 -9.86 -12.06 5.47
CA ALA A 52 -11.26 -12.05 5.93
C ALA A 52 -11.92 -10.65 5.89
N GLY A 53 -11.53 -9.81 4.93
CA GLY A 53 -12.06 -8.44 4.79
C GLY A 53 -11.55 -7.45 5.83
N ASP A 54 -10.53 -7.79 6.64
CA ASP A 54 -9.98 -6.90 7.65
C ASP A 54 -9.14 -5.77 7.03
N ILE A 55 -9.75 -4.59 6.92
CA ILE A 55 -9.10 -3.35 6.47
C ILE A 55 -8.26 -2.67 7.56
N SER A 56 -8.37 -3.13 8.82
CA SER A 56 -7.69 -2.53 9.98
C SER A 56 -6.31 -3.14 10.26
N ALA A 57 -5.95 -4.19 9.52
CA ALA A 57 -4.62 -4.79 9.55
C ALA A 57 -3.53 -3.77 9.18
N TYR A 58 -2.31 -4.01 9.63
CA TYR A 58 -1.24 -3.02 9.58
C TYR A 58 -0.88 -2.57 8.17
N ILE A 59 -0.78 -3.49 7.21
CA ILE A 59 -0.43 -3.16 5.82
C ILE A 59 -1.58 -2.44 5.09
N PRO A 60 -2.84 -2.93 5.11
CA PRO A 60 -3.97 -2.19 4.56
C PRO A 60 -4.08 -0.76 5.09
N THR A 61 -3.99 -0.58 6.40
CA THR A 61 -4.06 0.76 7.03
C THR A 61 -2.97 1.69 6.51
N ASN A 62 -1.73 1.20 6.41
CA ASN A 62 -0.62 1.99 5.89
C ASN A 62 -0.84 2.41 4.43
N VAL A 63 -1.23 1.47 3.56
CA VAL A 63 -1.42 1.79 2.13
C VAL A 63 -2.60 2.73 1.93
N ILE A 64 -3.72 2.51 2.63
CA ILE A 64 -4.88 3.41 2.60
C ILE A 64 -4.49 4.85 2.98
N SER A 65 -3.60 5.02 3.96
CA SER A 65 -3.13 6.34 4.37
C SER A 65 -2.19 7.05 3.38
N ILE A 66 -1.67 6.32 2.39
CA ILE A 66 -0.75 6.85 1.36
C ILE A 66 -1.48 7.13 0.04
N THR A 67 -2.45 6.30 -0.32
CA THR A 67 -3.19 6.42 -1.59
C THR A 67 -4.22 7.52 -1.56
N ASP A 68 -4.51 8.13 -2.72
CA ASP A 68 -5.53 9.17 -2.90
C ASP A 68 -6.99 8.64 -2.83
N GLY A 69 -7.18 7.34 -2.59
CA GLY A 69 -8.47 6.68 -2.47
C GLY A 69 -8.34 5.18 -2.62
N GLN A 70 -9.45 4.48 -2.45
CA GLN A 70 -9.49 3.03 -2.50
C GLN A 70 -10.76 2.51 -3.18
N ILE A 71 -10.62 1.38 -3.86
CA ILE A 71 -11.73 0.54 -4.34
C ILE A 71 -11.66 -0.74 -3.53
N PHE A 72 -12.66 -1.00 -2.70
CA PHE A 72 -12.73 -2.20 -1.88
C PHE A 72 -13.59 -3.26 -2.55
N LEU A 73 -13.06 -4.48 -2.65
CA LEU A 73 -13.74 -5.62 -3.25
C LEU A 73 -14.20 -6.56 -2.13
N GLU A 74 -15.52 -6.70 -1.96
CA GLU A 74 -16.12 -7.58 -0.95
C GLU A 74 -16.46 -8.94 -1.54
N SER A 75 -16.09 -10.02 -0.84
CA SER A 75 -16.38 -11.38 -1.28
C SER A 75 -17.89 -11.65 -1.36
N ASP A 76 -18.67 -11.14 -0.39
CA ASP A 76 -20.12 -11.33 -0.36
C ASP A 76 -20.81 -10.66 -1.55
N LEU A 77 -20.37 -9.45 -1.93
CA LEU A 77 -20.87 -8.76 -3.12
C LEU A 77 -20.45 -9.48 -4.41
N PHE A 78 -19.24 -10.02 -4.47
CA PHE A 78 -18.77 -10.80 -5.62
C PHE A 78 -19.56 -12.10 -5.81
N TYR A 79 -19.95 -12.77 -4.72
CA TYR A 79 -20.79 -13.97 -4.81
C TYR A 79 -22.27 -13.66 -5.08
N ALA A 80 -22.68 -12.39 -4.99
CA ALA A 80 -24.05 -11.96 -5.23
C ALA A 80 -24.40 -11.72 -6.72
N GLY A 81 -23.42 -11.69 -7.63
CA GLY A 81 -23.65 -11.58 -9.09
C GLY A 81 -22.48 -10.96 -9.87
#